data_AF-A0A7J8TXL5-F1
#
_entry.id   AF-A0A7J8TXL5-F1
#
_cell.length_a   1.000
_cell.length_b   1.000
_cell.length_c   1.000
_cell.angle_alpha   90.00
_cell.angle_beta   90.00
_cell.angle_gamma   90.00
#
_symmetry.space_group_name_H-M   'P 1'
#
loop_
_entity.id
_entity.type
_entity.pdbx_description
1 polymer ?
#
loop_
_entity_poly.entity_id
_entity_poly.type
_entity_poly.pdbx_seq_one_letter_code
_entity_poly.pdbx_strand_id
1 'polypeptide(L)'
;MFNNAGITGDDEVRVTDASTEDFKRVFDTNVLGGFLGAKYAARAMVPAKKGCILFTSSIVSKISVGLPHAYKASKHAVAGLTKSLSVELGEHGIRVNCISPNAIVTPLFQKS
;
A
#
# COMPACT_ATOMS: atom_id res chain seq x y z
N MET A 1 -6.41 -11.70 5.30
CA MET A 1 -5.10 -11.03 5.40
C MET A 1 -5.33 -9.53 5.46
N PHE A 2 -4.72 -8.85 6.44
CA PHE A 2 -4.73 -7.39 6.49
C PHE A 2 -3.31 -6.87 6.29
N ASN A 3 -3.09 -6.18 5.19
CA ASN A 3 -1.82 -5.58 4.83
C ASN A 3 -1.79 -4.11 5.24
N ASN A 4 -1.26 -3.86 6.44
CA ASN A 4 -1.22 -2.55 7.06
C ASN A 4 0.18 -1.92 7.13
N ALA A 5 1.23 -2.71 6.89
CA ALA A 5 2.60 -2.22 7.00
C ALA A 5 2.84 -1.07 6.00
N GLY A 6 3.48 -0.01 6.47
CA GLY A 6 3.90 1.07 5.59
C GLY A 6 4.70 2.15 6.30
N ILE A 7 5.54 2.83 5.51
CA ILE A 7 6.36 3.96 5.93
C ILE A 7 6.14 5.15 5.00
N THR A 8 6.37 6.36 5.50
CA THR A 8 6.34 7.61 4.71
C THR A 8 7.62 7.85 3.92
N GLY A 9 8.74 7.29 4.40
CA GLY A 9 10.07 7.70 3.94
C GLY A 9 10.51 8.98 4.65
N ASP A 10 11.49 9.63 4.05
CA ASP A 10 12.04 10.89 4.53
C ASP A 10 11.06 12.05 4.26
N ASP A 11 11.14 13.14 5.04
CA ASP A 11 10.19 14.27 4.93
C ASP A 11 10.43 15.16 3.69
N GLU A 12 11.38 14.81 2.82
CA GLU A 12 11.70 15.63 1.66
C GLU A 12 10.57 15.58 0.61
N VAL A 13 10.07 16.77 0.27
CA VAL A 13 8.94 16.97 -0.64
C VAL A 13 9.37 17.56 -1.98
N ARG A 14 10.64 17.97 -2.13
CA ARG A 14 11.19 18.51 -3.37
C ARG A 14 11.81 17.38 -4.18
N VAL A 15 11.38 17.25 -5.43
CA VAL A 15 11.90 16.22 -6.35
C VAL A 15 13.41 16.32 -6.58
N THR A 16 13.99 17.53 -6.52
CA THR A 16 15.42 17.77 -6.75
C THR A 16 16.32 17.17 -5.67
N ASP A 17 15.76 16.97 -4.48
CA ASP A 17 16.50 16.55 -3.28
C ASP A 17 16.02 15.17 -2.80
N ALA A 18 15.06 14.57 -3.51
CA ALA A 18 14.51 13.27 -3.17
C ALA A 18 15.57 12.17 -3.31
N SER A 19 15.79 11.42 -2.23
CA SER A 19 16.70 10.27 -2.25
C SER A 19 16.10 9.11 -3.04
N THR A 20 16.87 8.60 -4.00
CA THR A 20 16.50 7.37 -4.74
C THR A 20 16.43 6.16 -3.80
N GLU A 21 17.31 6.12 -2.80
CA GLU A 21 17.35 5.03 -1.83
C GLU A 21 16.11 5.05 -0.92
N ASP A 22 15.72 6.24 -0.44
CA ASP A 22 14.48 6.39 0.32
C ASP A 22 13.26 5.98 -0.51
N PHE A 23 13.22 6.43 -1.77
CA PHE A 23 12.13 6.06 -2.69
C PHE A 23 12.00 4.54 -2.84
N LYS A 24 13.12 3.83 -3.03
CA LYS A 24 13.15 2.36 -3.10
C LYS A 24 12.68 1.74 -1.80
N ARG A 25 13.19 2.19 -0.65
CA ARG A 25 12.83 1.69 0.68
C ARG A 25 11.32 1.79 0.95
N VAL A 26 10.71 2.91 0.57
CA VAL A 26 9.26 3.12 0.67
C VAL A 26 8.50 2.16 -0.25
N PHE A 27 8.95 1.96 -1.48
CA PHE A 27 8.34 1.01 -2.42
C PHE A 27 8.49 -0.44 -1.96
N ASP A 28 9.66 -0.82 -1.46
CA ASP A 28 9.93 -2.16 -0.97
C ASP A 28 9.01 -2.50 0.20
N THR A 29 8.82 -1.55 1.13
CA THR A 29 7.93 -1.75 2.27
C THR A 29 6.46 -1.72 1.86
N ASN A 30 6.02 -0.64 1.22
CA ASN A 30 4.60 -0.37 1.01
C ASN A 30 4.01 -1.18 -0.14
N VAL A 31 4.79 -1.41 -1.20
CA VAL A 31 4.31 -2.01 -2.47
C VAL A 31 4.78 -3.45 -2.60
N LEU A 32 6.09 -3.70 -2.53
CA LEU A 32 6.60 -5.06 -2.69
C LEU A 32 6.20 -5.94 -1.49
N GLY A 33 6.37 -5.48 -0.26
CA GLY A 33 5.85 -6.15 0.94
C GLY A 33 4.34 -6.33 0.87
N GLY A 34 3.65 -5.28 0.40
CA GLY A 34 2.28 -5.28 -0.10
C GLY A 34 1.89 -6.55 -0.88
N PHE A 35 2.52 -6.66 -2.04
CA PHE A 35 2.35 -7.72 -3.02
C PHE A 35 2.74 -9.10 -2.49
N LEU A 36 3.89 -9.22 -1.84
CA LEU A 36 4.37 -10.51 -1.32
C LEU A 36 3.40 -11.09 -0.30
N GLY A 37 2.91 -10.28 0.64
CA GLY A 37 1.90 -10.73 1.59
C GLY A 37 0.62 -11.22 0.90
N ALA A 38 0.14 -10.49 -0.10
CA ALA A 38 -1.04 -10.89 -0.87
C ALA A 38 -0.79 -12.16 -1.72
N LYS A 39 0.38 -12.31 -2.33
CA LYS A 39 0.80 -13.49 -3.09
C LYS A 39 0.71 -14.76 -2.23
N TYR A 40 1.26 -14.73 -1.03
CA TYR A 40 1.24 -15.90 -0.15
C TYR A 40 -0.15 -16.12 0.48
N ALA A 41 -0.89 -15.06 0.79
CA ALA A 41 -2.28 -15.18 1.23
C ALA A 41 -3.15 -15.83 0.14
N ALA A 42 -3.03 -15.39 -1.12
CA ALA A 42 -3.76 -15.94 -2.25
C ALA A 42 -3.45 -17.44 -2.44
N ARG A 43 -2.17 -17.84 -2.34
CA ARG A 43 -1.78 -19.27 -2.41
C ARG A 43 -2.53 -20.15 -1.42
N ALA A 44 -2.81 -19.65 -0.21
CA ALA A 44 -3.57 -20.39 0.80
C ALA A 44 -5.10 -20.29 0.58
N MET A 45 -5.59 -19.16 0.09
CA MET A 45 -7.03 -18.88 -0.06
C MET A 45 -7.65 -19.50 -1.32
N VAL A 46 -6.90 -19.60 -2.42
CA VAL A 46 -7.40 -20.10 -3.72
C VAL A 46 -7.90 -21.55 -3.62
N PRO A 47 -7.15 -22.51 -3.04
CA PRO A 47 -7.67 -23.87 -2.85
C PRO A 47 -8.93 -23.93 -1.99
N ALA A 48 -9.04 -23.05 -0.99
CA ALA A 48 -10.20 -22.97 -0.11
C ALA A 48 -11.40 -22.24 -0.73
N LYS A 49 -11.23 -21.60 -1.90
CA LYS A 49 -12.21 -20.74 -2.59
C LYS A 49 -12.88 -19.71 -1.67
N LYS A 50 -12.13 -19.22 -0.68
CA LYS A 50 -12.65 -18.32 0.35
C LYS A 50 -11.52 -17.48 0.92
N GLY A 51 -11.72 -16.17 0.93
CA GLY A 51 -10.71 -15.28 1.48
C GLY A 51 -11.08 -13.81 1.41
N CYS A 52 -10.32 -13.02 2.17
CA CYS A 52 -10.37 -11.57 2.12
C CYS A 52 -8.94 -11.03 2.29
N ILE A 53 -8.53 -10.17 1.37
CA ILE A 53 -7.28 -9.42 1.42
C ILE A 53 -7.65 -7.93 1.48
N LEU A 54 -7.19 -7.25 2.53
CA LEU A 54 -7.43 -5.82 2.73
C LEU A 54 -6.10 -5.08 2.82
N PHE A 55 -5.93 -4.03 2.03
CA PHE A 55 -4.77 -3.14 2.08
C PHE A 55 -5.07 -1.82 2.76
N THR A 56 -4.07 -1.24 3.44
CA THR A 56 -4.09 0.15 3.89
C THR A 56 -3.43 1.05 2.84
N SER A 57 -4.25 1.68 2.00
CA SER A 57 -3.84 2.75 1.09
C SER A 57 -3.77 4.09 1.86
N SER A 58 -4.14 5.20 1.24
CA SER A 58 -4.27 6.52 1.86
C SER A 58 -5.16 7.41 1.00
N ILE A 59 -5.70 8.50 1.55
CA ILE A 59 -6.37 9.54 0.76
C ILE A 59 -5.45 10.09 -0.36
N VAL A 60 -4.13 10.07 -0.13
CA VAL A 60 -3.16 10.53 -1.14
C VAL A 60 -3.01 9.59 -2.34
N SER A 61 -3.76 8.48 -2.41
CA SER A 61 -3.93 7.72 -3.66
C SER A 61 -4.98 8.32 -4.60
N LYS A 62 -5.65 9.39 -4.18
CA LYS A 62 -6.69 10.10 -4.94
C LYS A 62 -6.44 11.60 -5.06
N ILE A 63 -5.72 12.17 -4.10
CA ILE A 63 -5.37 13.61 -4.07
C ILE A 63 -3.86 13.77 -3.86
N SER A 64 -3.34 14.97 -4.12
CA SER A 64 -1.95 15.32 -3.80
C SER A 64 -1.92 16.45 -2.78
N VAL A 65 -1.02 16.32 -1.81
CA VAL A 65 -0.73 17.30 -0.76
C VAL A 65 0.79 17.33 -0.53
N GLY A 66 1.26 18.23 0.34
CA GLY A 66 2.68 18.39 0.72
C GLY A 66 3.23 17.22 1.54
N LEU A 67 3.20 16.02 0.98
CA LEU A 67 3.82 14.79 1.52
C LEU A 67 4.88 14.26 0.55
N PRO A 68 5.81 13.41 1.03
CA PRO A 68 6.89 12.86 0.21
C PRO A 68 6.39 12.17 -1.07
N HIS A 69 7.10 12.37 -2.17
CA HIS A 69 6.73 11.80 -3.47
C HIS A 69 6.68 10.26 -3.43
N ALA A 70 7.65 9.63 -2.78
CA ALA A 70 7.73 8.18 -2.61
C ALA A 70 6.47 7.62 -1.93
N TYR A 71 6.04 8.24 -0.83
CA TYR A 71 4.83 7.84 -0.12
C TYR A 71 3.60 7.92 -1.01
N LYS A 72 3.37 9.07 -1.66
CA LYS A 72 2.20 9.27 -2.53
C LYS A 72 2.18 8.27 -3.68
N ALA A 73 3.30 8.09 -4.37
CA ALA A 73 3.43 7.14 -5.47
C ALA A 73 3.17 5.70 -4.99
N SER A 74 3.73 5.31 -3.83
CA SER A 74 3.51 3.97 -3.27
C SER A 74 2.05 3.71 -2.92
N LYS A 75 1.30 4.71 -2.40
CA LYS A 75 -0.12 4.54 -2.06
C LYS A 75 -1.03 4.48 -3.29
N HIS A 76 -0.67 5.16 -4.38
CA HIS A 76 -1.30 4.94 -5.69
C HIS A 76 -1.02 3.52 -6.20
N ALA A 77 0.23 3.05 -6.10
CA ALA A 77 0.60 1.70 -6.50
C ALA A 77 -0.18 0.63 -5.70
N VAL A 78 -0.36 0.81 -4.39
CA VAL A 78 -1.19 -0.08 -3.56
C VAL A 78 -2.66 -0.10 -4.03
N ALA A 79 -3.22 1.06 -4.39
CA ALA A 79 -4.59 1.13 -4.93
C ALA A 79 -4.70 0.42 -6.29
N GLY A 80 -3.71 0.59 -7.17
CA GLY A 80 -3.61 -0.13 -8.45
C GLY A 80 -3.48 -1.64 -8.26
N LEU A 81 -2.59 -2.07 -7.36
CA LEU A 81 -2.39 -3.47 -7.00
C LEU A 81 -3.67 -4.10 -6.46
N THR A 82 -4.39 -3.39 -5.59
CA THR A 82 -5.69 -3.84 -5.06
C THR A 82 -6.68 -4.14 -6.19
N LYS A 83 -6.80 -3.24 -7.17
CA LYS A 83 -7.68 -3.42 -8.32
C LYS A 83 -7.25 -4.62 -9.16
N SER A 84 -5.96 -4.72 -9.49
CA SER A 84 -5.41 -5.82 -10.27
C SER A 84 -5.70 -7.19 -9.62
N LEU A 85 -5.39 -7.33 -8.32
CA LEU A 85 -5.64 -8.56 -7.58
C LEU A 85 -7.13 -8.86 -7.40
N SER A 86 -7.99 -7.85 -7.32
CA SER A 86 -9.44 -8.06 -7.22
C SER A 86 -10.04 -8.69 -8.47
N VAL A 87 -9.50 -8.34 -9.65
CA VAL A 87 -9.93 -8.92 -10.94
C VAL A 87 -9.52 -10.38 -11.03
N GLU A 88 -8.26 -10.68 -10.71
CA GLU A 88 -7.72 -12.05 -10.72
C GLU A 88 -8.43 -12.93 -9.68
N LEU A 89 -8.39 -12.55 -8.41
CA LEU A 89 -8.78 -13.44 -7.31
C LEU A 89 -10.30 -13.54 -7.11
N GLY A 90 -11.08 -12.69 -7.79
CA GLY A 90 -12.53 -12.71 -7.74
C GLY A 90 -13.12 -14.04 -8.23
N GLU A 91 -12.53 -14.65 -9.26
CA GLU A 91 -12.98 -15.96 -9.79
C GLU A 91 -12.85 -17.09 -8.77
N HIS A 92 -11.95 -16.91 -7.78
CA HIS A 92 -11.71 -17.87 -6.71
C HIS A 92 -12.53 -17.57 -5.44
N GLY A 93 -13.51 -16.65 -5.49
CA GLY A 93 -14.32 -16.29 -4.32
C GLY A 93 -13.55 -15.49 -3.25
N ILE A 94 -12.42 -14.88 -3.62
CA ILE A 94 -11.58 -14.08 -2.73
C ILE A 94 -11.85 -12.61 -2.98
N ARG A 95 -12.21 -11.86 -1.93
CA ARG A 95 -12.40 -10.42 -2.02
C ARG A 95 -11.09 -9.69 -1.78
N VAL A 96 -10.75 -8.72 -2.63
CA VAL A 96 -9.59 -7.85 -2.45
C VAL A 96 -10.03 -6.39 -2.44
N ASN A 97 -9.71 -5.66 -1.37
CA ASN A 97 -10.11 -4.27 -1.18
C ASN A 97 -8.99 -3.44 -0.54
N CYS A 98 -9.16 -2.12 -0.51
CA CYS A 98 -8.31 -1.24 0.26
C CYS A 98 -9.14 -0.19 0.99
N ILE A 99 -8.62 0.27 2.13
CA ILE A 99 -9.11 1.47 2.83
C ILE A 99 -8.13 2.61 2.59
N SER A 100 -8.64 3.83 2.47
CA SER A 100 -7.84 5.05 2.27
C SER A 100 -8.03 6.01 3.44
N PRO A 101 -7.31 5.82 4.56
CA PRO A 101 -7.34 6.76 5.67
C PRO A 101 -6.84 8.15 5.25
N ASN A 102 -7.41 9.17 5.87
CA ASN A 102 -6.84 10.52 5.88
C ASN A 102 -5.81 10.63 7.03
N ALA A 103 -5.49 11.83 7.49
CA ALA A 103 -4.69 12.04 8.69
C ALA A 103 -5.38 11.38 9.90
N ILE A 104 -4.79 10.28 10.37
CA ILE A 104 -5.18 9.59 11.61
C ILE A 104 -4.03 9.75 12.60
N VAL A 105 -4.37 10.13 13.83
CA VAL A 105 -3.39 10.27 14.91
C VAL A 105 -2.78 8.91 15.21
N THR A 106 -1.55 8.72 14.77
CA THR A 106 -0.76 7.50 14.91
C THR A 106 0.71 7.86 15.04
N PRO A 107 1.57 7.00 15.59
CA PRO A 107 3.03 7.21 15.63
C PRO A 107 3.65 7.50 14.26
N LEU A 108 3.03 7.05 13.16
CA LEU A 108 3.48 7.34 11.79
C LEU A 108 3.45 8.85 11.47
N PHE A 109 2.52 9.60 12.07
CA PHE A 109 2.38 11.04 11.91
C PHE A 109 2.75 11.84 13.17
N GLN A 110 3.04 11.15 14.28
CA GLN A 110 3.54 11.76 15.50
C GLN A 110 5.06 11.58 15.52
N LYS A 111 5.79 12.60 15.04
CA LYS A 111 7.23 12.66 15.30
C LYS A 111 7.46 13.27 16.68
N SER A 112 8.26 12.57 17.48
CA SER A 112 8.97 13.09 18.66
C SER A 112 10.00 14.14 18.27
#